data_AF-A0A840FJ54-F1
#
_entry.id   AF-A0A840FJ54-F1
#
_cell.length_a   1.000
_cell.length_b   1.000
_cell.length_c   1.000
_cell.angle_alpha   90.00
_cell.angle_beta   90.00
_cell.angle_gamma   90.00
#
_symmetry.space_group_name_H-M   'P 1'
#
loop_
_entity.id
_entity.type
_entity.pdbx_description
1 polymer ?
#
loop_
_entity_poly.entity_id
_entity_poly.type
_entity_poly.pdbx_seq_one_letter_code
_entity_poly.pdbx_strand_id
1 'polypeptide(L)'
;MKAQGLAHRHGWPRLVAHQVYYSLIGRAYEADLMPLAADQGIGALVWSPLGWGRLTGKVGRDRPLPAASRLHQTEQFAPPVAPEHLYRVIDALKVVAAETGKTVPQIAINWLLRRPTVSSVIIGARNEEQLRQNLGAIGWALTREQVAALDEASAVLPPYPHTPYRQQEGFARLAPALV
;
A
#
# COMPACT_ATOMS: atom_id res chain seq x y z
N MET A 1 -12.04 11.24 -14.29
CA MET A 1 -13.30 11.05 -15.04
C MET A 1 -13.31 11.70 -16.43
N LYS A 2 -12.98 12.99 -16.60
CA LYS A 2 -13.09 13.67 -17.91
C LYS A 2 -12.38 12.94 -19.07
N ALA A 3 -11.13 12.48 -18.86
CA ALA A 3 -10.38 11.74 -19.87
C ALA A 3 -11.07 10.43 -20.31
N GLN A 4 -11.54 9.62 -19.34
CA GLN A 4 -12.30 8.39 -19.64
C GLN A 4 -13.63 8.69 -20.34
N GLY A 5 -14.33 9.75 -19.91
CA GLY A 5 -15.58 10.19 -20.53
C GLY A 5 -15.39 10.67 -21.98
N LEU A 6 -14.31 11.40 -22.27
CA LEU A 6 -13.94 11.78 -23.63
C LEU A 6 -13.58 10.56 -24.47
N ALA A 7 -12.77 9.64 -23.92
CA ALA A 7 -12.40 8.41 -24.63
C ALA A 7 -13.64 7.59 -25.02
N HIS A 8 -14.58 7.42 -24.09
CA HIS A 8 -15.86 6.77 -24.36
C HIS A 8 -16.68 7.51 -25.42
N ARG A 9 -16.83 8.84 -25.29
CA ARG A 9 -17.64 9.67 -26.20
C ARG A 9 -17.11 9.66 -27.64
N HIS A 10 -15.78 9.63 -27.81
CA HIS A 10 -15.13 9.75 -29.12
C HIS A 10 -14.60 8.41 -29.67
N GLY A 11 -14.79 7.30 -28.96
CA GLY A 11 -14.26 6.00 -29.36
C GLY A 11 -12.73 5.90 -29.30
N TRP A 12 -12.08 6.70 -28.46
CA TRP A 12 -10.63 6.65 -28.28
C TRP A 12 -10.21 5.55 -27.30
N PRO A 13 -8.92 5.15 -27.31
CA PRO A 13 -8.39 4.23 -26.31
C PRO A 13 -8.63 4.76 -24.88
N ARG A 14 -9.17 3.88 -24.03
CA ARG A 14 -9.38 4.16 -22.61
C ARG A 14 -8.08 4.02 -21.83
N LEU A 15 -7.98 4.74 -20.73
CA LEU A 15 -6.93 4.50 -19.74
C LEU A 15 -7.26 3.19 -19.01
N VAL A 16 -6.29 2.27 -18.97
CA VAL A 16 -6.46 0.96 -18.33
C VAL A 16 -5.54 0.76 -17.12
N ALA A 17 -4.55 1.62 -16.94
CA ALA A 17 -3.64 1.54 -15.82
C ALA A 17 -3.23 2.94 -15.32
N HIS A 18 -2.89 3.03 -14.04
CA HIS A 18 -2.24 4.19 -13.45
C HIS A 18 -1.16 3.76 -12.46
N GLN A 19 -0.05 4.50 -12.43
CA GLN A 19 1.00 4.28 -11.44
C GLN A 19 0.70 5.07 -10.17
N VAL A 20 0.62 4.39 -9.03
CA VAL A 20 0.21 4.98 -7.75
C VAL A 20 1.13 4.55 -6.62
N TYR A 21 1.39 5.47 -5.68
CA TYR A 21 2.06 5.11 -4.45
C TYR A 21 1.07 4.38 -3.55
N TYR A 22 1.44 3.19 -3.10
CA TYR A 22 0.64 2.45 -2.14
C TYR A 22 1.54 1.51 -1.31
N SER A 23 1.41 1.57 0.01
CA SER A 23 2.06 0.66 0.95
C SER A 23 1.29 0.66 2.27
N LEU A 24 1.64 -0.24 3.19
CA LEU A 24 1.06 -0.24 4.54
C LEU A 24 1.23 1.10 5.29
N ILE A 25 2.26 1.90 4.99
CA ILE A 25 2.45 3.21 5.63
C ILE A 25 2.00 4.39 4.74
N GLY A 26 1.28 4.09 3.66
CA GLY A 26 0.82 5.09 2.71
C GLY A 26 -0.43 4.61 1.99
N ARG A 27 -1.58 4.78 2.66
CA ARG A 27 -2.88 4.25 2.22
C ARG A 27 -3.81 5.29 1.60
N ALA A 28 -3.32 6.49 1.29
CA ALA A 28 -4.13 7.56 0.69
C ALA A 28 -4.79 7.17 -0.65
N TYR A 29 -4.21 6.21 -1.38
CA TYR A 29 -4.79 5.59 -2.57
C TYR A 29 -6.23 5.09 -2.36
N GLU A 30 -6.52 4.57 -1.17
CA GLU A 30 -7.81 3.93 -0.82
C GLU A 30 -8.99 4.91 -0.73
N ALA A 31 -8.72 6.21 -0.56
CA ALA A 31 -9.78 7.20 -0.32
C ALA A 31 -10.53 7.60 -1.60
N ASP A 32 -9.78 7.91 -2.67
CA ASP A 32 -10.35 8.43 -3.92
C ASP A 32 -9.98 7.57 -5.13
N LEU A 33 -8.69 7.27 -5.27
CA LEU A 33 -8.17 6.68 -6.51
C LEU A 33 -8.54 5.21 -6.65
N MET A 34 -8.64 4.46 -5.54
CA MET A 34 -9.08 3.06 -5.57
C MET A 34 -10.56 2.93 -5.93
N PRO A 35 -11.52 3.65 -5.30
CA PRO A 35 -12.91 3.65 -5.75
C PRO A 35 -13.08 4.08 -7.21
N LEU A 36 -12.39 5.14 -7.64
CA LEU A 36 -12.39 5.57 -9.04
C LEU A 36 -11.85 4.49 -9.98
N ALA A 37 -10.77 3.82 -9.59
CA ALA A 37 -10.16 2.77 -10.38
C ALA A 37 -11.09 1.55 -10.50
N ALA A 38 -11.77 1.17 -9.43
CA ALA A 38 -12.75 0.09 -9.42
C ALA A 38 -13.95 0.42 -10.33
N ASP A 39 -14.50 1.64 -10.21
CA ASP A 39 -15.62 2.12 -11.03
C ASP A 39 -15.27 2.19 -12.53
N GLN A 40 -14.06 2.65 -12.85
CA GLN A 40 -13.64 2.90 -14.23
C GLN A 40 -12.91 1.73 -14.90
N GLY A 41 -12.69 0.62 -14.18
CA GLY A 41 -11.94 -0.54 -14.67
C GLY A 41 -10.45 -0.24 -14.93
N ILE A 42 -9.81 0.54 -14.06
CA ILE A 42 -8.38 0.92 -14.17
C ILE A 42 -7.57 0.09 -13.18
N GLY A 43 -6.47 -0.52 -13.65
CA GLY A 43 -5.53 -1.27 -12.82
C GLY A 43 -4.47 -0.39 -12.16
N ALA A 44 -4.19 -0.62 -10.88
CA ALA A 44 -3.07 0.00 -10.18
C ALA A 44 -1.75 -0.72 -10.44
N LEU A 45 -0.77 0.06 -10.87
CA LEU A 45 0.65 -0.30 -10.91
C LEU A 45 1.33 0.37 -9.71
N VAL A 46 1.50 -0.38 -8.62
CA VAL A 46 1.96 0.20 -7.35
C VAL A 46 3.46 0.46 -7.39
N TRP A 47 3.89 1.67 -7.02
CA TRP A 47 5.31 2.00 -6.81
C TRP A 47 5.62 2.27 -5.34
N SER A 48 6.90 2.13 -4.97
CA SER A 48 7.39 2.19 -3.59
C SER A 48 6.62 1.30 -2.60
N PRO A 49 6.42 0.00 -2.90
CA PRO A 49 5.62 -0.90 -2.06
C PRO A 49 6.17 -1.08 -0.64
N LEU A 50 7.47 -0.84 -0.45
CA LEU A 50 8.16 -0.91 0.84
C LEU A 50 8.30 0.45 1.54
N GLY A 51 7.51 1.45 1.13
CA GLY A 51 7.48 2.78 1.74
C GLY A 51 8.86 3.46 1.75
N TRP A 52 9.49 3.54 0.57
CA TRP A 52 10.88 4.01 0.40
C TRP A 52 11.94 3.21 1.18
N GLY A 53 11.66 1.95 1.52
CA GLY A 53 12.59 1.07 2.23
C GLY A 53 12.40 1.06 3.76
N ARG A 54 11.42 1.79 4.28
CA ARG A 54 11.03 1.76 5.69
C ARG A 54 10.47 0.38 6.10
N LEU A 55 9.81 -0.32 5.16
CA LEU A 55 9.22 -1.66 5.39
C LEU A 55 10.16 -2.80 5.01
N THR A 56 11.45 -2.67 5.34
CA THR A 56 12.46 -3.71 5.07
C THR A 56 12.73 -4.63 6.26
N GLY A 57 12.12 -4.35 7.42
CA GLY A 57 12.43 -5.00 8.70
C GLY A 57 13.73 -4.51 9.36
N LYS A 58 14.47 -3.60 8.71
CA LYS A 58 15.71 -3.00 9.23
C LYS A 58 15.48 -1.79 10.13
N VAL A 59 14.27 -1.23 10.08
CA VAL A 59 13.81 -0.12 10.93
C VAL A 59 12.92 -0.68 12.04
N GLY A 60 12.95 -0.07 13.21
CA GLY A 60 12.06 -0.38 14.32
C GLY A 60 12.26 0.59 15.49
N ARG A 61 11.51 0.37 16.59
CA ARG A 61 11.60 1.20 17.80
C ARG A 61 13.04 1.33 18.32
N ASP A 62 13.76 0.21 18.37
CA ASP A 62 15.15 0.15 18.87
C ASP A 62 16.20 0.31 17.76
N ARG A 63 15.77 0.49 16.51
CA ARG A 63 16.64 0.61 15.32
C ARG A 63 16.13 1.74 14.45
N PRO A 64 16.43 3.01 14.82
CA PRO A 64 16.08 4.14 13.98
C PRO A 64 16.78 4.04 12.62
N LEU A 65 16.29 4.82 11.66
CA LEU A 65 16.82 4.84 10.30
C LEU A 65 18.33 5.16 10.30
N PRO A 66 19.18 4.34 9.65
CA PRO A 66 20.61 4.62 9.57
C PRO A 66 20.87 5.94 8.85
N ALA A 67 21.78 6.77 9.35
CA ALA A 67 22.12 8.09 8.78
C ALA A 67 22.50 8.03 7.29
N ALA A 68 23.15 6.94 6.85
CA ALA A 68 23.52 6.71 5.44
C ALA A 68 22.40 6.11 4.57
N SER A 69 21.18 5.99 5.08
CA SER A 69 20.05 5.47 4.32
C SER A 69 19.68 6.40 3.18
N ARG A 70 19.42 5.84 1.98
CA ARG A 70 18.86 6.57 0.83
C ARG A 70 17.57 7.32 1.20
N LEU A 71 16.87 6.87 2.24
CA LEU A 71 15.73 7.58 2.79
C LEU A 71 16.06 9.05 3.07
N HIS A 72 17.22 9.39 3.64
CA HIS A 72 17.61 10.78 3.88
C HIS A 72 17.75 11.61 2.59
N GLN A 73 18.12 10.98 1.45
CA GLN A 73 18.27 11.66 0.16
C GLN A 73 16.95 11.86 -0.58
N THR A 74 15.95 10.99 -0.33
CA THR A 74 14.63 11.04 -0.98
C THR A 74 13.50 11.43 -0.03
N GLU A 75 13.81 11.73 1.24
CA GLU A 75 12.81 12.00 2.29
C GLU A 75 11.91 13.16 1.92
N GLN A 76 12.50 14.21 1.32
CA GLN A 76 11.77 15.38 0.84
C GLN A 76 10.68 15.06 -0.21
N PHE A 77 10.77 13.91 -0.88
CA PHE A 77 9.80 13.45 -1.87
C PHE A 77 8.84 12.37 -1.33
N ALA A 78 9.12 11.83 -0.14
CA ALA A 78 8.27 10.86 0.51
C ALA A 78 7.25 11.58 1.40
N PRO A 79 5.97 11.18 1.42
CA PRO A 79 5.03 11.66 2.42
C PRO A 79 5.60 11.44 3.83
N PRO A 80 5.43 12.41 4.73
CA PRO A 80 5.86 12.27 6.12
C PRO A 80 5.11 11.11 6.76
N VAL A 81 5.83 10.28 7.50
CA VAL A 81 5.25 9.15 8.24
C VAL A 81 5.56 9.37 9.72
N ALA A 82 4.51 9.48 10.53
CA ALA A 82 4.68 9.62 11.97
C ALA A 82 5.43 8.38 12.53
N PRO A 83 6.46 8.54 13.37
CA PRO A 83 7.25 7.43 13.89
C PRO A 83 6.41 6.32 14.53
N GLU A 84 5.45 6.68 15.39
CA GLU A 84 4.57 5.68 16.03
C GLU A 84 3.69 4.91 15.04
N HIS A 85 3.23 5.55 13.96
CA HIS A 85 2.49 4.85 12.91
C HIS A 85 3.41 3.85 12.19
N LEU A 86 4.62 4.27 11.84
CA LEU A 86 5.61 3.39 11.22
C LEU A 86 5.93 2.19 12.11
N TYR A 87 6.18 2.42 13.40
CA TYR A 87 6.54 1.36 14.36
C TYR A 87 5.38 0.39 14.58
N ARG A 88 4.15 0.89 14.75
CA ARG A 88 2.96 0.04 14.86
C ARG A 88 2.80 -0.90 13.66
N VAL A 89 3.00 -0.39 12.44
CA VAL A 89 2.96 -1.21 11.22
C VAL A 89 4.10 -2.25 11.19
N ILE A 90 5.32 -1.86 11.56
CA ILE A 90 6.46 -2.78 11.62
C ILE A 90 6.24 -3.88 12.65
N ASP A 91 5.68 -3.56 13.81
CA ASP A 91 5.40 -4.51 14.88
C ASP A 91 4.39 -5.57 14.40
N ALA A 92 3.30 -5.15 13.74
CA ALA A 92 2.34 -6.07 13.12
C ALA A 92 2.97 -6.94 12.02
N LEU A 93 3.81 -6.35 11.16
CA LEU A 93 4.54 -7.08 10.13
C LEU A 93 5.46 -8.17 10.72
N LYS A 94 6.10 -7.90 11.86
CA LYS A 94 6.96 -8.88 12.54
C LYS A 94 6.15 -10.03 13.14
N VAL A 95 4.97 -9.76 13.69
CA VAL A 95 4.06 -10.82 14.18
C VAL A 95 3.66 -11.74 13.04
N VAL A 96 3.17 -11.18 11.93
CA VAL A 96 2.78 -11.97 10.74
C VAL A 96 3.98 -12.69 10.13
N ALA A 97 5.19 -12.12 10.20
CA ALA A 97 6.43 -12.77 9.78
C ALA A 97 6.74 -14.02 10.61
N ALA A 98 6.57 -13.94 11.94
CA ALA A 98 6.76 -15.09 12.82
C ALA A 98 5.74 -16.20 12.54
N GLU A 99 4.48 -15.86 12.24
CA GLU A 99 3.43 -16.84 11.92
C GLU A 99 3.64 -17.53 10.57
N THR A 100 4.04 -16.77 9.55
CA THR A 100 4.11 -17.26 8.17
C THR A 100 5.48 -17.82 7.78
N GLY A 101 6.52 -17.52 8.55
CA GLY A 101 7.92 -17.77 8.20
C GLY A 101 8.40 -16.93 7.01
N LYS A 102 7.65 -15.89 6.62
CA LYS A 102 7.97 -15.00 5.48
C LYS A 102 8.65 -13.73 5.97
N THR A 103 9.40 -13.09 5.09
CA THR A 103 10.10 -11.85 5.45
C THR A 103 9.14 -10.66 5.46
N VAL A 104 9.49 -9.60 6.21
CA VAL A 104 8.71 -8.35 6.25
C VAL A 104 8.45 -7.78 4.85
N PRO A 105 9.44 -7.67 3.93
CA PRO A 105 9.18 -7.26 2.56
C PRO A 105 8.18 -8.15 1.81
N GLN A 106 8.25 -9.47 2.00
CA GLN A 106 7.35 -10.41 1.35
C GLN A 106 5.91 -10.21 1.80
N ILE A 107 5.70 -9.99 3.11
CA ILE A 107 4.38 -9.74 3.67
C ILE A 107 3.82 -8.41 3.19
N ALA A 108 4.64 -7.35 3.18
CA ALA A 108 4.21 -6.04 2.70
C ALA A 108 3.78 -6.08 1.21
N ILE A 109 4.52 -6.80 0.36
CA ILE A 109 4.17 -7.00 -1.05
C ILE A 109 2.95 -7.92 -1.18
N ASN A 110 2.86 -9.01 -0.42
CA ASN A 110 1.71 -9.92 -0.46
C ASN A 110 0.43 -9.19 -0.07
N TRP A 111 0.47 -8.35 0.97
CA TRP A 111 -0.67 -7.50 1.37
C TRP A 111 -1.16 -6.62 0.22
N LEU A 112 -0.24 -5.96 -0.51
CA LEU A 112 -0.59 -5.14 -1.69
C LEU A 112 -1.27 -5.95 -2.79
N LEU A 113 -0.79 -7.17 -3.06
CA LEU A 113 -1.35 -8.06 -4.08
C LEU A 113 -2.78 -8.55 -3.75
N ARG A 114 -3.25 -8.34 -2.52
CA ARG A 114 -4.62 -8.68 -2.08
C ARG A 114 -5.57 -7.49 -2.14
N ARG A 115 -5.06 -6.29 -2.42
CA ARG A 115 -5.90 -5.08 -2.42
C ARG A 115 -6.68 -5.00 -3.73
N PRO A 116 -7.94 -4.51 -3.69
CA PRO A 116 -8.71 -4.22 -4.89
C PRO A 116 -7.91 -3.34 -5.85
N THR A 117 -8.22 -3.47 -7.14
CA THR A 117 -7.64 -2.74 -8.29
C THR A 117 -6.13 -2.91 -8.52
N VAL A 118 -5.34 -3.42 -7.56
CA VAL A 118 -3.91 -3.69 -7.74
C VAL A 118 -3.71 -4.77 -8.79
N SER A 119 -3.13 -4.39 -9.93
CA SER A 119 -2.83 -5.29 -11.05
C SER A 119 -1.37 -5.70 -11.08
N SER A 120 -0.47 -4.86 -10.57
CA SER A 120 0.95 -5.19 -10.41
C SER A 120 1.61 -4.34 -9.34
N VAL A 121 2.71 -4.85 -8.79
CA VAL A 121 3.56 -4.16 -7.82
C VAL A 121 4.96 -4.03 -8.39
N ILE A 122 5.43 -2.79 -8.56
CA ILE A 122 6.75 -2.47 -9.06
C ILE A 122 7.76 -2.66 -7.93
N ILE A 123 8.57 -3.71 -8.05
CA ILE A 123 9.63 -4.03 -7.10
C ILE A 123 10.98 -3.50 -7.57
N GLY A 124 11.77 -2.96 -6.65
CA GLY A 124 13.15 -2.59 -6.87
C GLY A 124 14.09 -3.60 -6.20
N ALA A 125 15.14 -4.02 -6.90
CA ALA A 125 16.21 -4.85 -6.37
C ALA A 125 17.55 -4.40 -6.94
N ARG A 126 18.57 -4.29 -6.08
CA ARG A 126 19.95 -3.93 -6.50
C ARG A 126 20.84 -5.13 -6.75
N ASN A 127 20.41 -6.29 -6.29
CA ASN A 127 21.11 -7.55 -6.44
C ASN A 127 20.09 -8.69 -6.51
N GLU A 128 20.60 -9.86 -6.88
CA GLU A 128 19.78 -11.07 -7.05
C GLU A 128 19.09 -11.50 -5.74
N GLU A 129 19.76 -11.35 -4.60
CA GLU A 129 19.19 -11.70 -3.29
C GLU A 129 17.91 -10.89 -3.00
N GLN A 130 17.95 -9.57 -3.19
CA GLN A 130 16.78 -8.70 -3.02
C GLN A 130 15.66 -9.07 -4.01
N LEU A 131 16.02 -9.40 -5.26
CA LEU A 131 15.04 -9.83 -6.25
C LEU A 131 14.35 -11.13 -5.81
N ARG A 132 15.12 -12.14 -5.40
CA ARG A 132 14.58 -13.40 -4.88
C ARG A 132 13.73 -13.21 -3.63
N GLN A 133 14.13 -12.33 -2.72
CA GLN A 133 13.32 -11.97 -1.56
C GLN A 133 11.97 -11.38 -1.98
N ASN A 134 11.96 -10.43 -2.92
CA ASN A 134 10.71 -9.84 -3.43
C ASN A 134 9.83 -10.88 -4.14
N LEU A 135 10.42 -11.75 -4.98
CA LEU A 135 9.69 -12.81 -5.67
C LEU A 135 9.10 -13.86 -4.71
N GLY A 136 9.66 -14.02 -3.51
CA GLY A 136 9.07 -14.86 -2.47
C GLY A 136 7.74 -14.33 -1.89
N ALA A 137 7.27 -13.15 -2.33
CA ALA A 137 5.97 -12.60 -1.95
C ALA A 137 4.79 -13.28 -2.67
N ILE A 138 5.04 -14.05 -3.74
CA ILE A 138 4.02 -14.78 -4.50
C ILE A 138 4.07 -16.29 -4.22
N GLY A 139 3.05 -17.03 -4.69
CA GLY A 139 2.93 -18.49 -4.48
C GLY A 139 2.34 -18.88 -3.12
N TRP A 140 1.92 -17.90 -2.32
CA TRP A 140 1.19 -18.06 -1.07
C TRP A 140 0.32 -16.82 -0.84
N ALA A 141 -0.53 -16.85 0.18
CA ALA A 141 -1.42 -15.75 0.49
C ALA A 141 -1.55 -15.55 2.00
N LEU A 142 -1.56 -14.28 2.41
CA LEU A 142 -2.02 -13.91 3.75
C LEU A 142 -3.46 -14.36 3.97
N THR A 143 -3.73 -14.80 5.20
CA THR A 143 -5.10 -15.10 5.65
C THR A 143 -5.91 -13.80 5.81
N ARG A 144 -7.23 -13.93 5.97
CA ARG A 144 -8.10 -12.76 6.18
C ARG A 144 -7.75 -12.06 7.49
N GLU A 145 -7.42 -12.84 8.52
CA GLU A 145 -7.07 -12.39 9.85
C GLU A 145 -5.74 -11.63 9.82
N GLN A 146 -4.75 -12.13 9.07
CA GLN A 146 -3.47 -11.46 8.89
C GLN A 146 -3.60 -10.15 8.12
N VAL A 147 -4.43 -10.13 7.06
CA VAL A 147 -4.74 -8.88 6.35
C VAL A 147 -5.44 -7.89 7.27
N ALA A 148 -6.43 -8.32 8.05
CA ALA A 148 -7.15 -7.48 9.00
C ALA A 148 -6.23 -6.89 10.08
N ALA A 149 -5.32 -7.69 10.64
CA ALA A 149 -4.34 -7.21 11.61
C ALA A 149 -3.39 -6.15 11.03
N LEU A 150 -2.95 -6.34 9.78
CA LEU A 150 -2.14 -5.35 9.07
C LEU A 150 -2.95 -4.09 8.72
N ASP A 151 -4.23 -4.24 8.35
CA ASP A 151 -5.14 -3.13 8.06
C ASP A 151 -5.40 -2.28 9.31
N GLU A 152 -5.61 -2.90 10.47
CA GLU A 152 -5.78 -2.20 11.75
C GLU A 152 -4.51 -1.44 12.14
N ALA A 153 -3.35 -2.10 12.08
CA ALA A 153 -2.07 -1.48 12.41
C ALA A 153 -1.74 -0.30 11.49
N SER A 154 -2.12 -0.40 10.22
CA SER A 154 -1.89 0.63 9.21
C SER A 154 -3.02 1.64 9.04
N ALA A 155 -4.11 1.52 9.82
CA ALA A 155 -5.25 2.42 9.68
C ALA A 155 -4.85 3.88 9.96
N VAL A 156 -5.27 4.77 9.07
CA VAL A 156 -5.19 6.22 9.22
C VAL A 156 -6.52 6.79 8.75
N LEU A 157 -7.04 7.76 9.48
CA LEU A 157 -8.25 8.46 9.09
C LEU A 157 -7.98 9.27 7.81
N PRO A 158 -8.72 9.04 6.72
CA PRO A 158 -8.52 9.83 5.52
C PRO A 158 -8.98 11.27 5.76
N PRO A 159 -8.42 12.25 5.03
CA PRO A 159 -8.81 13.64 5.15
C PRO A 159 -10.26 13.86 4.70
N TYR A 160 -10.84 14.99 5.09
CA TYR A 160 -12.12 15.45 4.53
C TYR A 160 -12.00 15.55 2.99
N PRO A 161 -13.04 15.16 2.21
CA PRO A 161 -14.40 14.79 2.62
C PRO A 161 -14.61 13.32 3.01
N HIS A 162 -13.57 12.50 3.09
CA HIS A 162 -13.70 11.04 3.31
C HIS A 162 -13.90 10.64 4.75
N THR A 163 -13.47 11.49 5.68
CA THR A 163 -13.53 11.24 7.13
C THR A 163 -14.90 10.76 7.62
N PRO A 164 -16.04 11.42 7.28
CA PRO A 164 -17.36 11.00 7.77
C PRO A 164 -17.76 9.61 7.30
N TYR A 165 -17.39 9.23 6.07
CA TYR A 165 -17.67 7.90 5.50
C TYR A 165 -16.89 6.77 6.17
N ARG A 166 -15.87 7.08 6.96
CA ARG A 166 -15.12 6.10 7.77
C ARG A 166 -15.56 6.03 9.23
N GLN A 167 -16.10 7.12 9.79
CA GLN A 167 -16.42 7.19 11.22
C GLN A 167 -17.91 7.09 11.53
N GLN A 168 -18.77 7.55 10.62
CA GLN A 168 -20.20 7.64 10.87
C GLN A 168 -20.92 6.53 10.12
N GLU A 169 -21.59 5.65 10.86
CA GLU A 169 -22.25 4.47 10.31
C GLU A 169 -23.23 4.81 9.17
N GLY A 170 -23.98 5.92 9.30
CA GLY A 170 -24.90 6.39 8.26
C GLY A 170 -24.19 6.69 6.94
N PHE A 171 -23.06 7.40 6.98
CA PHE A 171 -22.27 7.71 5.79
C PHE A 171 -21.53 6.49 5.24
N ALA A 172 -20.99 5.64 6.11
CA ALA A 172 -20.29 4.42 5.70
C ALA A 172 -21.17 3.48 4.88
N ARG A 173 -22.48 3.45 5.13
CA ARG A 173 -23.45 2.68 4.33
C ARG A 173 -23.68 3.26 2.93
N LEU A 174 -23.48 4.56 2.72
CA LEU A 174 -23.69 5.24 1.43
C LEU A 174 -22.51 5.06 0.47
N ALA A 175 -21.29 5.00 1.00
CA ALA A 175 -20.08 4.75 0.22
C ALA A 175 -19.18 3.79 1.00
N PRO A 176 -19.49 2.47 0.96
CA PRO A 176 -18.70 1.49 1.68
C PRO A 176 -17.29 1.44 1.13
N ALA A 177 -16.33 1.32 2.03
CA ALA A 177 -14.95 1.16 1.65
C ALA A 177 -14.72 -0.16 0.92
N LEU A 178 -13.84 -0.13 -0.09
CA LEU A 178 -13.42 -1.35 -0.78
C LEU A 178 -12.53 -2.25 0.09
N VAL A 179 -11.95 -1.67 1.15
CA VAL A 179 -11.04 -2.28 2.11
C VAL A 179 -11.18 -1.66 3.50
#